data_AF-A0AAE5S420-F1
#
_entry.id   AF-A0AAE5S420-F1
#
_cell.length_a   1.000
_cell.length_b   1.000
_cell.length_c   1.000
_cell.angle_alpha   90.00
_cell.angle_beta   90.00
_cell.angle_gamma   90.00
#
_symmetry.space_group_name_H-M   'P 1'
#
loop_
_entity.id
_entity.type
_entity.pdbx_description
1 polymer ?
#
loop_
_entity_poly.entity_id
_entity_poly.type
_entity_poly.pdbx_seq_one_letter_code
_entity_poly.pdbx_strand_id
1 'polypeptide(L)'
;MIKRLTKIAFLSCLSASVISLILGVWSVWELPAFSGKLVTSGGILMALAGVLQLEISNFFQNLFSEYSDLERYPGWAPSRVARQVIDNPDRPIATKLRNLSFFNVRTALWLVIAGTFLQLIGVWI
;
A
#
# COMPACT_ATOMS: atom_id res chain seq x y z
N MET A 1 -8.75 3.19 16.62
CA MET A 1 -8.29 4.48 16.05
C MET A 1 -7.09 4.32 15.11
N ILE A 2 -6.19 3.37 15.38
CA ILE A 2 -5.00 3.02 14.58
C ILE A 2 -5.27 2.90 13.06
N LYS A 3 -6.42 2.35 12.66
CA LYS A 3 -6.77 2.06 11.24
C LYS A 3 -6.87 3.26 10.29
N ARG A 4 -7.18 4.47 10.77
CA ARG A 4 -7.24 5.67 9.90
C ARG A 4 -5.85 6.25 9.68
N LEU A 5 -5.01 6.20 10.72
CA LEU A 5 -3.63 6.67 10.67
C LEU A 5 -2.78 5.80 9.74
N THR A 6 -2.88 4.46 9.82
CA THR A 6 -2.10 3.56 8.92
C THR A 6 -2.48 3.76 7.46
N LYS A 7 -3.76 3.98 7.16
CA LYS A 7 -4.23 4.27 5.79
C LYS A 7 -3.72 5.62 5.28
N ILE A 8 -3.74 6.65 6.12
CA ILE A 8 -3.20 7.97 5.76
C ILE A 8 -1.69 7.88 5.57
N ALA A 9 -0.97 7.21 6.46
CA ALA A 9 0.47 6.99 6.38
C ALA A 9 0.86 6.21 5.12
N PHE A 10 0.11 5.17 4.76
CA PHE A 10 0.30 4.43 3.51
C PHE A 10 0.14 5.35 2.29
N LEU A 11 -0.97 6.09 2.24
CA LEU A 11 -1.26 6.99 1.12
C LEU A 11 -0.25 8.13 1.01
N SER A 12 0.21 8.69 2.14
CA SER A 12 1.21 9.76 2.14
C SER A 12 2.59 9.26 1.74
N CYS A 13 3.00 8.06 2.18
CA CYS A 13 4.26 7.46 1.74
C CYS A 13 4.24 7.13 0.25
N LEU A 14 3.12 6.59 -0.24
CA LEU A 14 2.97 6.23 -1.65
C LEU A 14 2.95 7.48 -2.54
N SER A 15 2.23 8.53 -2.16
CA SER A 15 2.22 9.79 -2.93
C SER A 15 3.58 10.49 -2.90
N ALA A 16 4.24 10.56 -1.74
CA ALA A 16 5.57 11.14 -1.61
C ALA A 16 6.62 10.34 -2.42
N SER A 17 6.51 9.00 -2.44
CA SER A 17 7.35 8.14 -3.26
C SER A 17 7.20 8.45 -4.75
N VAL A 18 5.96 8.53 -5.25
CA VAL A 18 5.68 8.84 -6.66
C VAL A 18 6.21 10.23 -7.04
N ILE A 19 6.01 11.23 -6.18
CA ILE A 19 6.53 12.59 -6.41
C ILE A 19 8.06 12.57 -6.46
N SER A 20 8.71 11.87 -5.52
CA SER A 20 10.17 11.74 -5.48
C SER A 20 10.72 11.06 -6.74
N LEU A 21 10.02 10.06 -7.27
CA LEU A 21 10.43 9.39 -8.51
C LEU A 21 10.26 10.26 -9.74
N ILE A 22 9.16 11.01 -9.85
CA ILE A 22 8.94 11.95 -10.96
C ILE A 22 10.03 13.02 -10.98
N LEU A 23 10.33 13.62 -9.82
CA LEU A 23 11.39 14.62 -9.68
C LEU A 23 12.77 14.00 -9.91
N GLY A 24 13.00 12.77 -9.44
CA GLY A 24 14.22 12.02 -9.69
C GLY A 24 14.48 11.82 -11.18
N VAL A 25 13.49 11.33 -11.94
CA VAL A 25 13.61 11.13 -13.39
C VAL A 25 13.82 12.46 -14.14
N TRP A 26 13.11 13.51 -13.73
CA TRP A 26 13.23 14.81 -14.39
C TRP A 26 14.61 15.45 -14.18
N SER A 27 15.19 15.29 -12.98
CA SER A 27 16.51 15.85 -12.63
C SER A 27 17.71 15.08 -13.20
N VAL A 28 17.51 13.95 -13.89
CA VAL A 28 18.61 13.18 -14.53
C VAL A 28 19.43 14.03 -15.50
N TRP A 29 18.77 14.95 -16.22
CA TRP A 29 19.39 15.73 -17.29
C TRP A 29 20.14 16.96 -16.77
N GLU A 30 19.69 17.54 -15.65
CA GLU A 30 20.24 18.78 -15.11
C GLU A 30 21.24 18.53 -13.97
N LEU A 31 20.94 17.58 -13.07
CA LEU A 31 21.65 17.36 -11.80
C LEU A 31 21.69 15.87 -11.41
N PRO A 32 22.54 15.04 -12.04
CA PRO A 32 22.55 13.58 -11.86
C PRO A 32 22.80 13.16 -10.40
N ALA A 33 23.72 13.84 -9.69
CA ALA A 33 24.00 13.56 -8.28
C ALA A 33 22.82 13.84 -7.32
N PHE A 34 21.88 14.71 -7.73
CA PHE A 34 20.65 14.98 -6.97
C PHE A 34 19.55 13.98 -7.34
N SER A 35 19.50 13.57 -8.62
CA SER A 35 18.59 12.55 -9.13
C SER A 35 18.71 11.22 -8.39
N GLY A 36 19.94 10.69 -8.23
CA GLY A 36 20.17 9.42 -7.52
C GLY A 36 19.63 9.43 -6.08
N LYS A 37 19.78 10.55 -5.37
CA LYS A 37 19.23 10.74 -4.01
C LYS A 37 17.71 10.74 -3.98
N LEU A 38 17.06 11.38 -4.97
CA LEU A 38 15.60 11.42 -5.08
C LEU A 38 15.03 10.06 -5.47
N VAL A 39 15.67 9.33 -6.38
CA VAL A 39 15.27 7.98 -6.78
C VAL A 39 15.40 7.02 -5.59
N THR A 40 16.52 7.11 -4.84
CA THR A 40 16.74 6.29 -3.63
C THR A 40 15.71 6.61 -2.54
N SER A 41 15.45 7.90 -2.28
CA SER A 41 14.44 8.33 -1.30
C SER A 41 13.04 7.86 -1.69
N GLY A 42 12.70 7.95 -2.98
CA GLY A 42 11.45 7.44 -3.53
C GLY A 42 11.31 5.93 -3.35
N GLY A 43 12.37 5.17 -3.59
CA GLY A 43 12.42 3.73 -3.36
C GLY A 43 12.25 3.33 -1.89
N ILE A 44 12.85 4.07 -0.95
CA ILE A 44 12.66 3.86 0.51
C ILE A 44 11.20 4.09 0.90
N LEU A 45 10.61 5.20 0.46
CA LEU A 45 9.22 5.52 0.75
C LEU A 45 8.26 4.48 0.14
N MET A 46 8.59 3.94 -1.04
CA MET A 46 7.81 2.88 -1.68
C MET A 46 7.87 1.57 -0.88
N ALA A 47 9.06 1.19 -0.42
CA ALA A 47 9.23 0.01 0.40
C ALA A 47 8.49 0.14 1.74
N LEU A 48 8.55 1.32 2.37
CA LEU A 48 7.80 1.61 3.60
C LEU A 48 6.28 1.58 3.37
N ALA A 49 5.80 2.10 2.24
CA ALA A 49 4.40 1.96 1.84
C ALA A 49 4.01 0.48 1.66
N GLY A 50 4.87 -0.35 1.09
CA GLY A 50 4.66 -1.80 1.01
C GLY A 50 4.53 -2.46 2.38
N VAL A 51 5.39 -2.12 3.35
CA VAL A 51 5.29 -2.64 4.73
C VAL A 51 3.98 -2.22 5.40
N LEU A 52 3.59 -0.95 5.29
CA LEU A 52 2.32 -0.47 5.83
C LEU A 52 1.12 -1.17 5.18
N GLN A 53 1.20 -1.48 3.88
CA GLN A 53 0.16 -2.23 3.18
C GLN A 53 0.07 -3.69 3.66
N LEU A 54 1.20 -4.33 4.01
CA LEU A 54 1.21 -5.67 4.61
C LEU A 54 0.45 -5.68 5.93
N GLU A 55 0.69 -4.71 6.81
CA GLU A 55 0.01 -4.61 8.09
C GLU A 55 -1.52 -4.48 7.92
N ILE A 56 -1.96 -3.64 6.98
CA ILE A 56 -3.38 -3.47 6.66
C ILE A 56 -3.97 -4.77 6.10
N SER A 57 -3.24 -5.46 5.22
CA SER A 57 -3.70 -6.70 4.58
C SER A 57 -3.80 -7.84 5.59
N ASN A 58 -2.82 -8.02 6.47
CA ASN A 58 -2.85 -9.00 7.57
C ASN A 58 -4.01 -8.72 8.52
N PHE A 59 -4.28 -7.45 8.82
CA PHE A 59 -5.44 -7.09 9.64
C PHE A 59 -6.76 -7.59 9.01
N PHE A 60 -6.93 -7.44 7.69
CA PHE A 60 -8.11 -7.95 7.00
C PHE A 60 -8.15 -9.47 6.95
N GLN A 61 -7.01 -10.14 6.73
CA GLN A 61 -6.96 -11.61 6.75
C GLN A 61 -7.36 -12.18 8.11
N ASN A 62 -6.83 -11.64 9.20
CA ASN A 62 -7.18 -12.07 10.56
C ASN A 62 -8.66 -11.79 10.88
N LEU A 63 -9.18 -10.67 10.38
CA LEU A 63 -10.57 -10.33 10.56
C LEU A 63 -11.49 -11.27 9.75
N PHE A 64 -11.10 -11.65 8.54
CA PHE A 64 -11.83 -12.65 7.77
C PHE A 64 -11.77 -14.02 8.42
N SER A 65 -10.61 -14.46 8.91
CA SER A 65 -10.51 -15.76 9.58
C SER A 65 -11.41 -15.83 10.81
N GLU A 66 -11.41 -14.79 11.65
CA GLU A 66 -12.23 -14.75 12.87
C GLU A 66 -13.74 -14.71 12.60
N TYR A 67 -14.18 -13.95 11.58
CA TYR A 67 -15.60 -13.85 11.25
C TYR A 67 -16.10 -14.86 10.20
N SER A 68 -15.20 -15.66 9.63
CA SER A 68 -15.56 -16.82 8.78
C SER A 68 -15.95 -18.05 9.59
N ASP A 69 -15.73 -18.03 10.91
CA ASP A 69 -16.11 -19.10 11.82
C ASP A 69 -17.63 -19.13 12.01
N LEU A 70 -18.27 -20.08 11.31
CA LEU A 70 -19.71 -20.29 11.31
C LEU A 70 -20.24 -20.85 12.64
N GLU A 71 -19.40 -21.48 13.46
CA GLU A 71 -19.79 -21.93 14.80
C GLU A 71 -19.93 -20.74 15.75
N ARG A 72 -19.05 -19.75 15.61
CA ARG A 72 -19.04 -18.55 16.46
C ARG A 72 -20.00 -17.45 15.98
N TYR A 73 -20.24 -17.36 14.67
CA TYR A 73 -21.14 -16.37 14.06
C TYR A 73 -22.11 -17.03 13.05
N PRO A 74 -23.13 -17.77 13.53
CA PRO A 74 -24.05 -18.57 12.68
C PRO A 74 -25.00 -17.74 11.79
N GLY A 75 -24.87 -16.41 11.81
CA GLY A 75 -25.80 -15.49 11.18
C GLY A 75 -25.17 -14.19 10.72
N TRP A 76 -23.91 -14.22 10.28
CA TRP A 76 -23.13 -13.10 9.71
C TRP A 76 -22.32 -12.28 10.72
N ALA A 77 -21.23 -11.66 10.23
CA ALA A 77 -20.37 -10.77 11.00
C ALA A 77 -21.11 -9.51 11.49
N PRO A 78 -20.70 -8.88 12.60
CA PRO A 78 -21.31 -7.65 13.09
C PRO A 78 -21.46 -6.57 12.00
N SER A 79 -22.60 -5.88 11.95
CA SER A 79 -22.95 -4.92 10.87
C SER A 79 -21.89 -3.84 10.62
N ARG A 80 -21.15 -3.42 11.65
CA ARG A 80 -20.03 -2.48 11.56
C ARG A 80 -18.83 -3.04 10.77
N VAL A 81 -18.59 -4.34 10.88
CA VAL A 81 -17.54 -5.07 10.16
C VAL A 81 -18.01 -5.41 8.76
N ALA A 82 -19.24 -5.92 8.63
CA ALA A 82 -19.85 -6.23 7.35
C ALA A 82 -19.83 -5.02 6.39
N ARG A 83 -20.16 -3.80 6.86
CA ARG A 83 -20.09 -2.57 6.04
C ARG A 83 -18.67 -2.18 5.57
N GLN A 84 -17.62 -2.66 6.22
CA GLN A 84 -16.23 -2.39 5.80
C GLN A 84 -15.79 -3.36 4.70
N VAL A 85 -16.43 -4.53 4.62
CA VAL A 85 -16.11 -5.62 3.70
C VAL A 85 -17.04 -5.63 2.49
N ILE A 86 -18.34 -5.39 2.68
CA ILE A 86 -19.35 -5.38 1.63
C ILE A 86 -18.97 -4.32 0.59
N ASP A 87 -18.76 -4.77 -0.64
CA ASP A 87 -18.47 -3.94 -1.80
C ASP A 87 -19.72 -3.16 -2.20
N ASN A 88 -19.55 -1.88 -2.55
CA ASN A 88 -20.62 -1.10 -3.14
C ASN A 88 -20.65 -1.40 -4.66
N PRO A 89 -21.71 -2.04 -5.18
CA PRO A 89 -21.79 -2.41 -6.59
C PRO A 89 -21.76 -1.20 -7.53
N ASP A 90 -22.12 -0.01 -7.04
CA ASP A 90 -22.19 1.22 -7.83
C ASP A 90 -20.83 1.85 -8.13
N ARG A 91 -19.72 1.30 -7.58
CA ARG A 91 -18.35 1.86 -7.74
C ARG A 91 -17.30 0.81 -8.07
N PRO A 92 -17.42 0.10 -9.21
CA PRO A 92 -16.57 -1.05 -9.53
C PRO A 92 -15.06 -0.71 -9.60
N ILE A 93 -14.70 0.48 -10.07
CA ILE A 93 -13.29 0.90 -10.20
C ILE A 93 -12.67 1.19 -8.83
N ALA A 94 -13.36 1.96 -7.98
CA ALA A 94 -12.87 2.28 -6.64
C ALA A 94 -12.78 1.02 -5.76
N THR A 95 -13.75 0.12 -5.91
CA THR A 95 -13.78 -1.20 -5.29
C THR A 95 -12.60 -2.06 -5.74
N LYS A 96 -12.31 -2.13 -7.05
CA LYS A 96 -11.18 -2.90 -7.58
C LYS A 96 -9.84 -2.35 -7.09
N LEU A 97 -9.67 -1.04 -7.05
CA LEU A 97 -8.48 -0.40 -6.51
C LEU A 97 -8.32 -0.71 -5.01
N ARG A 98 -9.41 -0.64 -4.24
CA ARG A 98 -9.43 -1.00 -2.82
C ARG A 98 -9.05 -2.46 -2.61
N ASN A 99 -9.59 -3.37 -3.42
CA ASN A 99 -9.32 -4.81 -3.32
C ASN A 99 -7.86 -5.14 -3.67
N LEU A 100 -7.31 -4.51 -4.72
CA LEU A 100 -5.91 -4.67 -5.08
C LEU A 100 -4.95 -4.09 -4.04
N SER A 101 -5.27 -2.91 -3.48
CA SER A 101 -4.40 -2.18 -2.56
C SER A 101 -4.51 -2.61 -1.09
N PHE A 102 -5.62 -3.21 -0.65
CA PHE A 102 -5.82 -3.51 0.77
C PHE A 102 -6.07 -4.98 1.11
N PHE A 103 -6.41 -5.81 0.13
CA PHE A 103 -6.74 -7.22 0.38
C PHE A 103 -5.74 -8.21 -0.22
N ASN A 104 -4.86 -7.75 -1.12
CA ASN A 104 -3.84 -8.61 -1.72
C ASN A 104 -2.47 -8.37 -1.09
N VAL A 105 -2.04 -9.31 -0.23
CA VAL A 105 -0.70 -9.33 0.40
C VAL A 105 0.42 -9.36 -0.64
N ARG A 106 0.19 -9.95 -1.83
CA ARG A 106 1.20 -9.97 -2.89
C ARG A 106 1.51 -8.56 -3.40
N THR A 107 0.52 -7.68 -3.49
CA THR A 107 0.73 -6.28 -3.91
C THR A 107 1.74 -5.58 -3.00
N ALA A 108 1.64 -5.86 -1.70
CA ALA A 108 2.49 -5.25 -0.69
C ALA A 108 3.94 -5.73 -0.81
N LEU A 109 4.10 -7.03 -1.04
CA LEU A 109 5.41 -7.64 -1.30
C LEU A 109 6.05 -7.08 -2.58
N TRP A 110 5.27 -6.91 -3.66
CA TRP A 110 5.76 -6.29 -4.89
C TRP A 110 6.18 -4.83 -4.70
N LEU A 111 5.47 -4.05 -3.88
CA LEU A 111 5.86 -2.68 -3.51
C LEU A 111 7.21 -2.64 -2.78
N VAL A 112 7.44 -3.56 -1.85
CA VAL A 112 8.74 -3.68 -1.15
C VAL A 112 9.85 -4.04 -2.13
N ILE A 113 9.65 -5.06 -2.96
CA ILE A 113 10.65 -5.49 -3.96
C ILE A 113 10.98 -4.34 -4.92
N ALA A 114 9.96 -3.73 -5.52
CA ALA A 114 10.15 -2.63 -6.47
C ALA A 114 10.83 -1.42 -5.79
N GLY A 115 10.49 -1.11 -4.54
CA GLY A 115 11.15 -0.06 -3.76
C GLY A 115 12.64 -0.36 -3.53
N THR A 116 12.98 -1.61 -3.27
CA THR A 116 14.37 -2.04 -3.05
C THR A 116 15.17 -2.00 -4.36
N PHE A 117 14.56 -2.39 -5.49
CA PHE A 117 15.17 -2.24 -6.81
C PHE A 117 15.43 -0.77 -7.17
N LEU A 118 14.48 0.13 -6.89
CA LEU A 118 14.68 1.56 -7.13
C LEU A 118 15.79 2.15 -6.26
N GLN A 119 15.95 1.69 -5.02
CA GLN A 119 17.08 2.08 -4.18
C GLN A 119 18.41 1.64 -4.79
N LEU A 120 18.48 0.41 -5.30
CA LEU A 120 19.69 -0.06 -5.98
C LEU A 120 19.98 0.81 -7.21
N ILE A 121 18.99 1.04 -8.07
CA ILE A 121 19.15 1.89 -9.26
C ILE A 121 19.61 3.30 -8.89
N GLY A 122 19.03 3.89 -7.84
CA GLY A 122 19.39 5.23 -7.38
C GLY A 122 20.82 5.36 -6.84
N VAL A 123 21.48 4.26 -6.46
CA VAL A 123 22.91 4.24 -6.10
C VAL A 123 23.82 4.27 -7.35
N TRP A 124 23.32 3.81 -8.50
CA TRP A 124 24.07 3.75 -9.76
C TRP A 124 23.81 4.93 -10.71
N ILE A 125 22.87 5.81 -10.37
CA ILE A 125 22.58 7.08 -11.07
C ILE A 125 23.38 8.21 -10.42
#